data_AF-A0A7C4TJI6-F1
#
_entry.id   AF-A0A7C4TJI6-F1
#
_cell.length_a   1.000
_cell.length_b   1.000
_cell.length_c   1.000
_cell.angle_alpha   90.00
_cell.angle_beta   90.00
_cell.angle_gamma   90.00
#
_symmetry.space_group_name_H-M   'P 1'
#
loop_
_entity.id
_entity.type
_entity.pdbx_description
1 polymer ?
#
loop_
_entity_poly.entity_id
_entity_poly.type
_entity_poly.pdbx_seq_one_letter_code
_entity_poly.pdbx_strand_id
1 'polypeptide(L)'
;MLHCKDASVPAYSPFNFAIKPDAVIDNELGFIMLGASQYGDELGVTGDGILAAVTFKIVRAPPSNSSLFCNIAFHQEDTYLNDPDMNPISFISVIGFYEYSWSSVNLLAHGIVADNKAFTVVTESNCTLTPVPMNFNFKELSFNATSVSDEVGYVNVTVLKSFMWGDFIIKVDGRQQSFTISSNITCTFLYFEFLFTVPNQKIVISAEFVVAEYPFGPVMLAMLLVTTFVVLSLNFHKNKR
;
A
#
# COMPACT_ATOMS: atom_id res chain seq x y z
N MET A 1 8.80 -15.68 -7.43
CA MET A 1 9.99 -16.53 -7.65
C MET A 1 11.18 -15.60 -7.78
N LEU A 2 12.27 -15.90 -7.08
CA LEU A 2 13.46 -15.07 -6.98
C LEU A 2 14.51 -15.63 -7.93
N HIS A 3 15.04 -14.84 -8.85
CA HIS A 3 16.16 -15.24 -9.71
C HIS A 3 17.41 -14.48 -9.29
N CYS A 4 18.54 -15.17 -9.14
CA CYS A 4 19.84 -14.50 -9.07
C CYS A 4 20.13 -13.85 -10.42
N LYS A 5 20.47 -12.55 -10.37
CA LYS A 5 20.84 -11.73 -11.53
C LYS A 5 22.36 -11.60 -11.64
N ASP A 6 23.03 -11.45 -10.49
CA ASP A 6 24.46 -11.22 -10.42
C ASP A 6 25.00 -11.70 -9.07
N ALA A 7 26.23 -12.18 -9.05
CA ALA A 7 26.96 -12.55 -7.84
C ALA A 7 28.44 -12.24 -8.04
N SER A 8 29.04 -11.53 -7.09
CA SER A 8 30.43 -11.10 -7.22
C SER A 8 31.10 -10.90 -5.85
N VAL A 9 32.43 -10.94 -5.84
CA VAL A 9 33.24 -10.49 -4.70
C VAL A 9 33.35 -8.96 -4.79
N PRO A 10 32.85 -8.20 -3.80
CA PRO A 10 32.94 -6.74 -3.85
C PRO A 10 34.39 -6.24 -3.91
N ALA A 11 34.63 -5.13 -4.60
CA ALA A 11 35.98 -4.57 -4.73
C ALA A 11 36.64 -4.20 -3.39
N TYR A 12 35.82 -3.86 -2.39
CA TYR A 12 36.23 -3.56 -1.01
C TYR A 12 36.26 -4.79 -0.10
N SER A 13 35.97 -5.99 -0.62
CA SER A 13 36.05 -7.22 0.16
C SER A 13 37.51 -7.48 0.57
N PRO A 14 37.76 -7.91 1.82
CA PRO A 14 39.08 -8.39 2.19
C PRO A 14 39.49 -9.66 1.42
N PHE A 15 38.54 -10.31 0.74
CA PHE A 15 38.72 -11.49 -0.11
C PHE A 15 38.75 -11.16 -1.61
N ASN A 16 38.92 -9.89 -1.98
CA ASN A 16 39.04 -9.46 -3.38
C ASN A 16 40.40 -9.86 -3.96
N PHE A 17 40.61 -11.16 -4.13
CA PHE A 17 41.86 -11.74 -4.57
C PHE A 17 42.10 -11.57 -6.08
N ALA A 18 43.34 -11.84 -6.48
CA ALA A 18 43.75 -11.84 -7.88
C ALA A 18 43.01 -12.92 -8.68
N ILE A 19 42.81 -14.11 -8.10
CA ILE A 19 42.08 -15.21 -8.73
C ILE A 19 40.65 -15.23 -8.19
N LYS A 20 39.71 -14.81 -9.03
CA LYS A 20 38.28 -14.83 -8.76
C LYS A 20 37.53 -15.21 -10.04
N PRO A 21 37.18 -16.49 -10.23
CA PRO A 21 36.35 -16.92 -11.35
C PRO A 21 35.01 -16.16 -11.36
N ASP A 22 34.42 -16.02 -12.54
CA ASP A 22 33.05 -15.52 -12.66
C ASP A 22 32.10 -16.46 -11.91
N ALA A 23 31.06 -15.89 -11.31
CA ALA A 23 30.07 -16.67 -10.59
C ALA A 23 29.28 -17.58 -11.55
N VAL A 24 29.04 -18.82 -11.12
CA VAL A 24 28.11 -19.73 -11.79
C VAL A 24 26.74 -19.52 -11.18
N ILE A 25 25.75 -19.16 -11.99
CA ILE A 25 24.38 -18.92 -11.55
C ILE A 25 23.46 -19.90 -12.27
N ASP A 26 22.76 -20.74 -11.51
CA ASP A 26 21.73 -21.63 -12.02
C ASP A 26 20.40 -21.32 -11.33
N ASN A 27 19.53 -20.61 -12.05
CA ASN A 27 18.20 -20.26 -11.55
C ASN A 27 17.19 -21.41 -11.65
N GLU A 28 17.47 -22.46 -12.43
CA GLU A 28 16.59 -23.63 -12.55
C GLU A 28 16.81 -24.58 -11.37
N LEU A 29 18.07 -24.82 -11.02
CA LEU A 29 18.46 -25.62 -9.85
C LEU A 29 18.53 -24.80 -8.56
N GLY A 30 18.54 -23.47 -8.64
CA GLY A 30 18.43 -22.56 -7.50
C GLY A 30 19.73 -22.37 -6.72
N PHE A 31 20.89 -22.45 -7.37
CA PHE A 31 22.19 -22.28 -6.71
C PHE A 31 23.06 -21.21 -7.38
N ILE A 32 24.02 -20.74 -6.61
CA ILE A 32 25.08 -19.83 -7.04
C ILE A 32 26.40 -20.40 -6.52
N MET A 33 27.42 -20.47 -7.36
CA MET A 33 28.78 -20.78 -6.94
C MET A 33 29.68 -19.57 -7.18
N LEU A 34 30.45 -19.22 -6.16
CA LEU A 34 31.41 -18.14 -6.18
C LEU A 34 32.63 -18.56 -5.37
N GLY A 35 33.81 -18.14 -5.84
CA GLY A 35 35.06 -18.45 -5.17
C GLY A 35 36.10 -17.36 -5.43
N ALA A 36 37.02 -17.24 -4.49
CA ALA A 36 38.22 -16.43 -4.65
C ALA A 36 39.39 -17.19 -4.02
N SER A 37 40.56 -17.13 -4.64
CA SER A 37 41.79 -17.74 -4.14
C SER A 37 42.96 -16.78 -4.27
N GLN A 38 43.88 -16.85 -3.31
CA GLN A 38 45.25 -16.37 -3.49
C GLN A 38 46.13 -17.52 -3.97
N TYR A 39 47.28 -17.20 -4.55
CA TYR A 39 48.28 -18.17 -4.96
C TYR A 39 49.68 -17.62 -4.64
N GLY A 40 50.58 -18.49 -4.18
CA GLY A 40 51.95 -18.14 -3.82
C GLY A 40 52.15 -17.85 -2.33
N ASP A 41 53.27 -17.22 -1.98
CA ASP A 41 53.70 -16.96 -0.60
C ASP A 41 52.93 -15.79 0.08
N GLU A 42 51.70 -15.51 -0.34
CA GLU A 42 50.89 -14.45 0.27
C GLU A 42 50.38 -14.90 1.64
N LEU A 43 50.45 -14.00 2.63
CA LEU A 43 49.85 -14.23 3.93
C LEU A 43 48.33 -14.30 3.78
N GLY A 44 47.72 -15.26 4.47
CA GLY A 44 46.26 -15.37 4.54
C GLY A 44 45.62 -14.09 5.09
N VAL A 45 44.34 -13.92 4.78
CA VAL A 45 43.58 -12.75 5.23
C VAL A 45 43.00 -12.97 6.62
N THR A 46 43.12 -11.95 7.47
CA THR A 46 42.51 -11.92 8.81
C THR A 46 41.55 -10.74 8.92
N GLY A 47 40.40 -10.93 9.58
CA GLY A 47 39.43 -9.88 9.87
C GLY A 47 38.01 -10.24 9.45
N ASP A 48 37.11 -9.26 9.57
CA ASP A 48 35.70 -9.40 9.22
C ASP A 48 35.38 -8.64 7.92
N GLY A 49 34.43 -9.14 7.13
CA GLY A 49 34.01 -8.44 5.92
C GLY A 49 33.00 -9.19 5.09
N ILE A 50 32.63 -8.59 3.96
CA ILE A 50 31.70 -9.16 2.99
C ILE A 50 32.49 -10.09 2.06
N LEU A 51 32.14 -11.38 2.04
CA LEU A 51 32.75 -12.37 1.14
C LEU A 51 32.20 -12.25 -0.29
N ALA A 52 30.89 -12.06 -0.39
CA ALA A 52 30.17 -12.01 -1.65
C ALA A 52 28.97 -11.06 -1.55
N ALA A 53 28.64 -10.42 -2.67
CA ALA A 53 27.38 -9.72 -2.87
C ALA A 53 26.57 -10.46 -3.93
N VAL A 54 25.30 -10.72 -3.62
CA VAL A 54 24.37 -11.40 -4.53
C VAL A 54 23.19 -10.46 -4.79
N THR A 55 22.91 -10.24 -6.07
CA THR A 55 21.78 -9.43 -6.52
C THR A 55 20.69 -10.34 -7.06
N PHE A 56 19.51 -10.27 -6.46
CA PHE A 56 18.33 -10.99 -6.91
C PHE A 56 17.34 -10.09 -7.65
N LYS A 57 16.60 -10.69 -8.58
CA LYS A 57 15.44 -10.11 -9.26
C LYS A 57 14.18 -10.89 -8.87
N ILE A 58 13.16 -10.18 -8.41
CA ILE A 58 11.83 -10.75 -8.24
C ILE A 58 11.22 -10.90 -9.63
N VAL A 59 11.09 -12.14 -10.12
CA VAL A 59 10.52 -12.41 -11.46
C VAL A 59 9.02 -12.67 -11.42
N ARG A 60 8.48 -12.91 -10.22
CA ARG A 60 7.04 -13.11 -10.01
C ARG A 60 6.66 -12.67 -8.61
N ALA A 61 5.70 -11.76 -8.54
CA ALA A 61 5.06 -11.31 -7.32
C ALA A 61 4.23 -12.43 -6.65
N PRO A 62 4.10 -12.41 -5.31
CA PRO A 62 3.06 -13.17 -4.62
C PRO A 62 1.66 -12.75 -5.11
N PRO A 63 0.64 -13.60 -4.97
CA PRO A 63 -0.76 -13.17 -4.98
C PRO A 63 -1.03 -12.02 -3.99
N SER A 64 -2.07 -11.22 -4.22
CA SER A 64 -2.46 -10.14 -3.30
C SER A 64 -2.63 -10.65 -1.86
N ASN A 65 -2.16 -9.88 -0.88
CA ASN A 65 -2.18 -10.22 0.55
C ASN A 65 -1.41 -11.50 0.90
N SER A 66 -0.37 -11.83 0.13
CA SER A 66 0.53 -12.94 0.46
C SER A 66 2.00 -12.53 0.38
N SER A 67 2.83 -13.29 1.08
CA SER A 67 4.29 -13.18 1.06
C SER A 67 4.90 -14.34 0.28
N LEU A 68 5.99 -14.06 -0.42
CA LEU A 68 6.96 -15.05 -0.85
C LEU A 68 8.15 -14.98 0.10
N PHE A 69 8.59 -16.13 0.59
CA PHE A 69 9.79 -16.23 1.38
C PHE A 69 10.66 -17.39 0.92
N CYS A 70 11.97 -17.28 1.12
CA CYS A 70 12.90 -18.38 0.94
C CYS A 70 14.09 -18.27 1.89
N ASN A 71 14.66 -19.43 2.19
CA ASN A 71 15.93 -19.53 2.90
C ASN A 71 17.07 -19.41 1.90
N ILE A 72 18.12 -18.71 2.29
CA ILE A 72 19.39 -18.61 1.56
C ILE A 72 20.44 -19.27 2.46
N ALA A 73 20.97 -20.40 2.04
CA ALA A 73 21.89 -21.19 2.85
C ALA A 73 23.11 -21.62 2.03
N PHE A 74 24.24 -21.80 2.72
CA PHE A 74 25.41 -22.44 2.13
C PHE A 74 25.16 -23.94 1.96
N HIS A 75 25.58 -24.48 0.82
CA HIS A 75 25.63 -25.93 0.62
C HIS A 75 26.89 -26.47 1.31
N GLN A 76 26.72 -27.17 2.43
CA GLN A 76 27.86 -27.54 3.29
C GLN A 76 28.86 -28.46 2.59
N GLU A 77 28.41 -29.31 1.68
CA GLU A 77 29.28 -30.23 0.94
C GLU A 77 30.10 -29.51 -0.16
N ASP A 78 29.72 -28.28 -0.53
CA ASP A 78 30.37 -27.50 -1.60
C ASP A 78 30.90 -26.15 -1.12
N THR A 79 31.01 -25.96 0.19
CA THR A 79 31.55 -24.72 0.78
C THR A 79 32.86 -25.01 1.48
N TYR A 80 33.94 -24.44 0.95
CA TYR A 80 35.30 -24.67 1.42
C TYR A 80 35.94 -23.35 1.83
N LEU A 81 36.58 -23.33 2.99
CA LEU A 81 37.50 -22.29 3.43
C LEU A 81 38.80 -22.99 3.76
N ASN A 82 39.91 -22.54 3.18
CA ASN A 82 41.22 -23.13 3.41
C ASN A 82 42.21 -22.04 3.83
N ASP A 83 43.18 -22.40 4.66
CA ASP A 83 44.32 -21.54 5.00
C ASP A 83 45.38 -21.57 3.87
N PRO A 84 46.47 -20.78 3.96
CA PRO A 84 47.53 -20.80 2.96
C PRO A 84 48.22 -22.16 2.77
N ASP A 85 48.17 -23.04 3.77
CA ASP A 85 48.75 -24.38 3.75
C ASP A 85 47.75 -25.44 3.22
N MET A 86 46.60 -25.02 2.71
CA MET A 86 45.48 -25.86 2.24
C MET A 86 44.81 -26.68 3.34
N ASN A 87 44.98 -26.32 4.62
CA ASN A 87 44.21 -26.94 5.68
C ASN A 87 42.79 -26.33 5.72
N PRO A 88 41.76 -27.16 5.91
CA PRO A 88 40.38 -26.67 6.00
C PRO A 88 40.17 -25.83 7.26
N ILE A 89 39.57 -24.66 7.10
CA ILE A 89 39.13 -23.77 8.16
C ILE A 89 37.68 -24.12 8.51
N SER A 90 37.44 -24.52 9.76
CA SER A 90 36.08 -24.77 10.25
C SER A 90 35.28 -23.48 10.35
N PHE A 91 34.02 -23.51 9.91
CA PHE A 91 33.10 -22.38 10.00
C PHE A 91 31.70 -22.80 10.44
N ILE A 92 30.93 -21.83 10.92
CA ILE A 92 29.52 -22.00 11.27
C ILE A 92 28.71 -21.15 10.29
N SER A 93 27.79 -21.77 9.55
CA SER A 93 26.87 -21.08 8.66
C SER A 93 25.58 -20.71 9.39
N VAL A 94 25.09 -19.49 9.15
CA VAL A 94 23.74 -19.07 9.56
C VAL A 94 22.87 -18.99 8.30
N ILE A 95 21.65 -19.55 8.37
CA ILE A 95 20.69 -19.49 7.28
C ILE A 95 20.17 -18.06 7.15
N GLY A 96 20.34 -17.46 5.97
CA GLY A 96 19.72 -16.20 5.61
C GLY A 96 18.23 -16.40 5.28
N PHE A 97 17.44 -15.36 5.50
CA PHE A 97 16.01 -15.35 5.21
C PHE A 97 15.66 -14.16 4.33
N TYR A 98 14.91 -14.43 3.28
CA TYR A 98 14.34 -13.42 2.40
C TYR A 98 12.82 -13.50 2.44
N GLU A 99 12.15 -12.36 2.58
CA GLU A 99 10.70 -12.23 2.44
C GLU A 99 10.35 -11.03 1.56
N TYR A 100 9.36 -11.23 0.69
CA TYR A 100 8.74 -10.18 -0.12
C TYR A 100 7.24 -10.33 -0.10
N SER A 101 6.56 -9.32 0.44
CA SER A 101 5.11 -9.24 0.52
C SER A 101 4.57 -8.37 -0.61
N TRP A 102 3.57 -8.87 -1.34
CA TRP A 102 2.84 -8.06 -2.32
C TRP A 102 1.89 -7.16 -1.54
N SER A 103 2.37 -5.93 -1.30
CA SER A 103 1.72 -4.81 -0.61
C SER A 103 0.81 -5.21 0.56
N SER A 104 1.21 -4.84 1.77
CA SER A 104 0.29 -4.77 2.90
C SER A 104 -0.84 -3.82 2.55
N VAL A 105 -1.91 -4.37 1.98
CA VAL A 105 -3.09 -3.61 1.62
C VAL A 105 -3.67 -3.04 2.92
N ASN A 106 -3.62 -1.73 3.05
CA ASN A 106 -4.19 -1.04 4.19
C ASN A 106 -5.69 -0.89 3.95
N LEU A 107 -6.46 -1.68 4.68
CA LEU A 107 -7.91 -1.55 4.75
C LEU A 107 -8.28 -0.65 5.92
N LEU A 108 -9.00 0.42 5.63
CA LEU A 108 -9.58 1.30 6.63
C LEU A 108 -11.10 1.34 6.44
N ALA A 109 -11.82 0.97 7.49
CA ALA A 109 -13.28 1.07 7.56
C ALA A 109 -13.68 2.37 8.26
N HIS A 110 -14.39 3.23 7.55
CA HIS A 110 -14.95 4.48 8.07
C HIS A 110 -16.34 4.20 8.61
N GLY A 111 -16.46 4.05 9.94
CA GLY A 111 -17.75 3.94 10.62
C GLY A 111 -18.42 5.31 10.70
N ILE A 112 -19.55 5.48 10.04
CA ILE A 112 -20.26 6.75 9.93
C ILE A 112 -21.70 6.53 10.40
N VAL A 113 -22.19 7.39 11.29
CA VAL A 113 -23.60 7.37 11.72
C VAL A 113 -24.30 8.58 11.11
N ALA A 114 -25.40 8.35 10.41
CA ALA A 114 -26.25 9.40 9.85
C ALA A 114 -27.72 8.96 9.96
N ASP A 115 -28.61 9.86 10.39
CA ASP A 115 -30.04 9.56 10.61
C ASP A 115 -30.27 8.30 11.47
N ASN A 116 -29.52 8.17 12.57
CA ASN A 116 -29.52 6.99 13.46
C ASN A 116 -29.23 5.65 12.77
N LYS A 117 -28.67 5.66 11.55
CA LYS A 117 -28.22 4.47 10.82
C LYS A 117 -26.70 4.47 10.71
N ALA A 118 -26.10 3.32 10.93
CA ALA A 118 -24.68 3.13 10.73
C ALA A 118 -24.39 2.75 9.26
N PHE A 119 -23.43 3.43 8.67
CA PHE A 119 -22.88 3.18 7.36
C PHE A 119 -21.39 2.88 7.48
N THR A 120 -20.87 2.12 6.52
CA THR A 120 -19.45 1.82 6.43
C THR A 120 -18.97 2.13 5.02
N VAL A 121 -17.98 3.01 4.93
CA VAL A 121 -17.17 3.18 3.72
C VAL A 121 -15.86 2.43 3.93
N VAL A 122 -15.41 1.66 2.94
CA VAL A 122 -14.15 0.92 3.03
C VAL A 122 -13.15 1.51 2.05
N THR A 123 -11.97 1.85 2.54
CA THR A 123 -10.85 2.30 1.71
C THR A 123 -9.75 1.26 1.73
N GLU A 124 -9.22 0.97 0.56
CA GLU A 124 -8.11 0.04 0.32
C GLU A 124 -6.94 0.82 -0.32
N SER A 125 -5.72 0.67 0.20
CA SER A 125 -4.56 1.42 -0.30
C SER A 125 -3.22 0.71 -0.06
N ASN A 126 -2.20 1.06 -0.84
CA ASN A 126 -0.80 0.73 -0.56
C ASN A 126 -0.11 1.63 0.47
N CYS A 127 -0.78 2.68 0.97
CA CYS A 127 -0.24 3.59 1.98
C CYS A 127 -1.01 3.48 3.30
N THR A 128 -0.45 4.04 4.38
CA THR A 128 -1.12 4.02 5.69
C THR A 128 -2.23 5.06 5.70
N LEU A 129 -3.48 4.62 5.90
CA LEU A 129 -4.64 5.51 5.99
C LEU A 129 -5.04 5.74 7.45
N THR A 130 -5.33 6.99 7.80
CA THR A 130 -5.89 7.36 9.11
C THR A 130 -7.22 8.09 8.92
N PRO A 131 -8.30 7.66 9.60
CA PRO A 131 -9.63 8.22 9.37
C PRO A 131 -9.71 9.65 9.90
N VAL A 132 -10.50 10.48 9.20
CA VAL A 132 -10.93 11.78 9.68
C VAL A 132 -12.46 11.76 9.73
N PRO A 133 -13.10 12.35 10.77
CA PRO A 133 -14.56 12.38 10.85
C PRO A 133 -15.19 12.96 9.58
N MET A 134 -16.30 12.36 9.15
CA MET A 134 -17.06 12.86 8.00
C MET A 134 -17.59 14.27 8.30
N ASN A 135 -17.55 15.13 7.28
CA ASN A 135 -18.18 16.44 7.34
C ASN A 135 -19.47 16.46 6.51
N PHE A 136 -20.62 16.31 7.18
CA PHE A 136 -21.93 16.29 6.53
C PHE A 136 -22.33 17.63 5.91
N ASN A 137 -21.86 18.76 6.45
CA ASN A 137 -22.18 20.09 5.92
C ASN A 137 -21.62 20.29 4.50
N PHE A 138 -20.43 19.71 4.23
CA PHE A 138 -19.78 19.76 2.93
C PHE A 138 -19.92 18.47 2.12
N LYS A 139 -20.59 17.44 2.68
CA LYS A 139 -20.74 16.11 2.07
C LYS A 139 -19.37 15.47 1.79
N GLU A 140 -18.44 15.59 2.74
CA GLU A 140 -17.04 15.21 2.58
C GLU A 140 -16.64 14.04 3.48
N LEU A 141 -16.14 12.98 2.87
CA LEU A 141 -15.34 11.96 3.54
C LEU A 141 -13.86 12.40 3.49
N SER A 142 -13.15 12.32 4.61
CA SER A 142 -11.75 12.70 4.69
C SER A 142 -10.92 11.63 5.37
N PHE A 143 -9.65 11.53 5.00
CA PHE A 143 -8.64 10.72 5.68
C PHE A 143 -7.25 11.23 5.34
N ASN A 144 -6.26 10.92 6.18
CA ASN A 144 -4.86 11.22 5.85
C ASN A 144 -4.18 9.96 5.35
N ALA A 145 -3.37 10.12 4.30
CA ALA A 145 -2.52 9.10 3.73
C ALA A 145 -1.06 9.38 4.11
N THR A 146 -0.34 8.36 4.55
CA THR A 146 1.07 8.44 4.92
C THR A 146 1.89 7.41 4.15
N SER A 147 2.93 7.87 3.46
CA SER A 147 4.00 7.05 2.86
C SER A 147 5.32 7.85 2.84
N VAL A 148 6.37 7.31 2.22
CA VAL A 148 7.57 8.09 1.94
C VAL A 148 7.34 9.05 0.76
N SER A 149 8.06 10.16 0.73
CA SER A 149 7.98 11.13 -0.39
C SER A 149 8.40 10.50 -1.71
N ASP A 150 7.83 11.01 -2.79
CA ASP A 150 8.05 10.59 -4.19
C ASP A 150 7.55 9.19 -4.55
N GLU A 151 6.84 8.51 -3.64
CA GLU A 151 6.09 7.29 -3.95
C GLU A 151 4.71 7.58 -4.54
N VAL A 152 4.22 6.62 -5.34
CA VAL A 152 2.85 6.66 -5.87
C VAL A 152 1.92 5.89 -4.94
N GLY A 153 0.95 6.60 -4.37
CA GLY A 153 -0.16 6.02 -3.63
C GLY A 153 -1.32 5.65 -4.56
N TYR A 154 -2.01 4.55 -4.30
CA TYR A 154 -3.33 4.26 -4.85
C TYR A 154 -4.35 4.18 -3.73
N VAL A 155 -5.59 4.57 -4.01
CA VAL A 155 -6.72 4.35 -3.09
C VAL A 155 -7.93 3.86 -3.89
N ASN A 156 -8.52 2.76 -3.42
CA ASN A 156 -9.82 2.26 -3.87
C ASN A 156 -10.85 2.44 -2.76
N VAL A 157 -11.95 3.13 -3.06
CA VAL A 157 -13.00 3.48 -2.08
C VAL A 157 -14.29 2.79 -2.46
N THR A 158 -14.82 1.99 -1.54
CA THR A 158 -16.12 1.34 -1.67
C THR A 158 -17.15 2.09 -0.84
N VAL A 159 -18.11 2.72 -1.52
CA VAL A 159 -19.15 3.58 -0.92
C VAL A 159 -20.53 2.97 -1.18
N LEU A 160 -21.38 2.85 -0.17
CA LEU A 160 -22.77 2.43 -0.36
C LEU A 160 -23.59 3.50 -1.10
N LYS A 161 -24.32 3.10 -2.14
CA LYS A 161 -25.18 4.02 -2.92
C LYS A 161 -26.32 4.62 -2.11
N SER A 162 -26.75 3.92 -1.06
CA SER A 162 -27.76 4.43 -0.11
C SER A 162 -27.21 5.51 0.83
N PHE A 163 -25.89 5.71 0.84
CA PHE A 163 -25.22 6.63 1.75
C PHE A 163 -24.70 7.88 1.03
N MET A 164 -23.98 7.71 -0.08
CA MET A 164 -23.36 8.82 -0.81
C MET A 164 -23.37 8.53 -2.32
N TRP A 165 -23.86 9.46 -3.13
CA TRP A 165 -24.14 9.27 -4.56
C TRP A 165 -24.12 10.58 -5.36
N GLY A 166 -24.26 10.45 -6.69
CA GLY A 166 -24.19 11.55 -7.65
C GLY A 166 -22.77 11.77 -8.17
N ASP A 167 -22.46 13.00 -8.56
CA ASP A 167 -21.12 13.36 -9.02
C ASP A 167 -20.12 13.39 -7.86
N PHE A 168 -18.91 12.87 -8.10
CA PHE A 168 -17.84 12.80 -7.11
C PHE A 168 -16.68 13.74 -7.46
N ILE A 169 -16.05 14.28 -6.43
CA ILE A 169 -14.81 15.07 -6.54
C ILE A 169 -13.82 14.52 -5.54
N ILE A 170 -12.59 14.22 -6.00
CA ILE A 170 -11.49 13.78 -5.14
C ILE A 170 -10.42 14.85 -5.13
N LYS A 171 -9.92 15.20 -3.93
CA LYS A 171 -8.82 16.15 -3.74
C LYS A 171 -7.74 15.56 -2.85
N VAL A 172 -6.48 15.80 -3.20
CA VAL A 172 -5.29 15.51 -2.39
C VAL A 172 -4.61 16.83 -2.06
N ASP A 173 -4.50 17.17 -0.78
CA ASP A 173 -4.06 18.48 -0.28
C ASP A 173 -4.76 19.66 -0.97
N GLY A 174 -6.06 19.50 -1.22
CA GLY A 174 -6.90 20.52 -1.86
C GLY A 174 -6.80 20.56 -3.39
N ARG A 175 -5.88 19.82 -4.02
CA ARG A 175 -5.77 19.71 -5.49
C ARG A 175 -6.65 18.58 -6.01
N GLN A 176 -7.47 18.87 -7.00
CA GLN A 176 -8.35 17.88 -7.61
C GLN A 176 -7.56 16.78 -8.31
N GLN A 177 -7.97 15.53 -8.12
CA GLN A 177 -7.38 14.36 -8.79
C GLN A 177 -8.34 13.72 -9.78
N SER A 178 -7.76 13.13 -10.83
CA SER A 178 -8.47 12.22 -11.72
C SER A 178 -8.74 10.90 -11.02
N PHE A 179 -9.84 10.26 -11.37
CA PHE A 179 -10.23 8.98 -10.81
C PHE A 179 -11.07 8.20 -11.81
N THR A 180 -11.14 6.89 -11.59
CA THR A 180 -12.06 6.00 -12.31
C THR A 180 -13.22 5.65 -11.39
N ILE A 181 -14.43 5.69 -11.92
CA ILE A 181 -15.64 5.27 -11.22
C ILE A 181 -16.17 3.97 -11.85
N SER A 182 -16.52 3.02 -10.99
CA SER A 182 -17.30 1.85 -11.38
C SER A 182 -18.38 1.59 -10.34
N SER A 183 -19.35 0.71 -10.61
CA SER A 183 -20.38 0.42 -9.62
C SER A 183 -21.01 -0.95 -9.81
N ASN A 184 -21.62 -1.45 -8.75
CA ASN A 184 -22.52 -2.60 -8.79
C ASN A 184 -23.92 -2.17 -8.29
N ILE A 185 -24.78 -3.12 -7.94
CA ILE A 185 -26.14 -2.83 -7.47
C ILE A 185 -26.14 -1.97 -6.20
N THR A 186 -25.25 -2.22 -5.25
CA THR A 186 -25.29 -1.64 -3.89
C THR A 186 -24.22 -0.59 -3.62
N CYS A 187 -23.11 -0.63 -4.36
CA CYS A 187 -21.91 0.14 -4.10
C CYS A 187 -21.43 0.90 -5.34
N THR A 188 -20.78 2.01 -5.08
CA THR A 188 -19.92 2.75 -6.01
C THR A 188 -18.47 2.54 -5.59
N PHE A 189 -17.60 2.35 -6.58
CA PHE A 189 -16.17 2.18 -6.40
C PHE A 189 -15.44 3.35 -7.04
N LEU A 190 -14.56 4.00 -6.28
CA LEU A 190 -13.72 5.10 -6.74
C LEU A 190 -12.27 4.67 -6.65
N TYR A 191 -11.56 4.66 -7.77
CA TYR A 191 -10.13 4.35 -7.83
C TYR A 191 -9.34 5.57 -8.29
N PHE A 192 -8.30 5.95 -7.56
CA PHE A 192 -7.39 7.01 -7.97
C PHE A 192 -5.97 6.75 -7.49
N GLU A 193 -5.03 7.38 -8.16
CA GLU A 193 -3.61 7.38 -7.84
C GLU A 193 -3.13 8.80 -7.61
N PHE A 194 -2.12 8.97 -6.76
CA PHE A 194 -1.51 10.27 -6.50
C PHE A 194 -0.04 10.10 -6.09
N LEU A 195 0.74 11.16 -6.27
CA LEU A 195 2.14 11.20 -5.88
C LEU A 195 2.28 11.84 -4.49
N PHE A 196 3.01 11.19 -3.59
CA PHE A 196 3.37 11.74 -2.28
C PHE A 196 4.37 12.89 -2.43
N THR A 197 3.90 14.13 -2.42
CA THR A 197 4.80 15.31 -2.43
C THR A 197 5.42 15.59 -1.06
N VAL A 198 4.79 15.07 0.00
CA VAL A 198 5.23 15.11 1.40
C VAL A 198 4.80 13.81 2.08
N PRO A 199 5.41 13.41 3.21
CA PRO A 199 5.11 12.11 3.84
C PRO A 199 3.67 11.93 4.32
N ASN A 200 2.91 13.01 4.49
CA ASN A 200 1.52 12.96 4.95
C ASN A 200 0.67 13.91 4.12
N GLN A 201 -0.37 13.40 3.48
CA GLN A 201 -1.29 14.17 2.64
C GLN A 201 -2.73 13.94 3.04
N LYS A 202 -3.53 15.00 3.03
CA LYS A 202 -4.95 14.94 3.30
C LYS A 202 -5.73 14.61 2.03
N ILE A 203 -6.58 13.61 2.12
CA ILE A 203 -7.50 13.21 1.05
C ILE A 203 -8.92 13.63 1.44
N VAL A 204 -9.64 14.22 0.48
CA VAL A 204 -11.04 14.62 0.61
C VAL A 204 -11.83 14.09 -0.58
N ILE A 205 -12.93 13.41 -0.29
CA ILE A 205 -13.88 12.91 -1.28
C ILE A 205 -15.21 13.58 -1.00
N SER A 206 -15.70 14.36 -1.97
CA SER A 206 -17.00 15.02 -1.93
C SER A 206 -17.96 14.35 -2.91
N ALA A 207 -19.26 14.37 -2.59
CA ALA A 207 -20.31 13.95 -3.52
C ALA A 207 -21.42 14.99 -3.62
N GLU A 208 -22.18 14.92 -4.70
CA GLU A 208 -23.38 15.72 -4.91
C GLU A 208 -24.42 15.48 -3.80
N PHE A 209 -24.59 14.22 -3.38
CA PHE A 209 -25.54 13.83 -2.35
C PHE A 209 -24.92 12.90 -1.31
N VAL A 210 -25.32 13.13 -0.07
CA VAL A 210 -25.08 12.25 1.08
C VAL A 210 -26.42 12.11 1.78
N VAL A 211 -26.66 10.97 2.42
CA VAL A 211 -27.83 10.76 3.29
C VAL A 211 -27.90 11.94 4.26
N ALA A 212 -28.98 12.71 4.14
CA ALA A 212 -29.13 13.92 4.91
C ALA A 212 -29.37 13.56 6.38
N GLU A 213 -28.69 14.23 7.31
CA GLU A 213 -29.07 14.22 8.73
C GLU A 213 -30.29 15.12 9.00
N TYR A 214 -31.07 15.49 7.99
CA TYR A 214 -32.17 16.41 8.21
C TYR A 214 -33.29 15.73 8.99
N PRO A 215 -33.74 16.29 10.13
CA PRO A 215 -35.00 15.88 10.69
C PRO A 215 -36.06 16.30 9.66
N PHE A 216 -36.71 15.34 9.00
CA PHE A 216 -37.85 15.65 8.13
C PHE A 216 -38.99 16.35 8.89
N GLY A 217 -38.97 16.28 10.23
CA GLY A 217 -39.95 16.89 11.13
C GLY A 217 -40.21 18.37 10.86
N PRO A 218 -39.22 19.28 11.01
CA PRO A 218 -39.45 20.71 10.81
C PRO A 218 -39.86 21.11 9.39
N VAL A 219 -39.37 20.41 8.35
CA VAL A 219 -39.72 20.72 6.94
C VAL A 219 -41.14 20.26 6.61
N MET A 220 -41.54 19.06 7.05
CA MET A 220 -42.93 18.60 6.95
C MET A 220 -43.87 19.51 7.75
N LEU A 221 -43.48 19.91 8.97
CA LEU A 221 -44.26 20.80 9.81
C LEU A 221 -44.44 22.18 9.15
N ALA A 222 -43.38 22.74 8.57
CA ALA A 222 -43.44 24.01 7.84
C ALA A 222 -44.35 23.91 6.61
N MET A 223 -44.29 22.83 5.83
CA MET A 223 -45.20 22.62 4.69
C MET A 223 -46.66 22.46 5.13
N LEU A 224 -46.91 21.79 6.26
CA LEU A 224 -48.26 21.64 6.82
C LEU A 224 -48.81 22.98 7.35
N LEU A 225 -47.96 23.82 7.94
CA LEU A 225 -48.33 25.18 8.37
C LEU A 225 -48.61 26.11 7.18
N VAL A 226 -47.83 26.04 6.10
CA VAL A 226 -48.07 26.85 4.90
C VAL A 226 -49.37 26.43 4.22
N THR A 227 -49.62 25.12 4.06
CA THR A 227 -50.86 24.62 3.43
C THR A 227 -52.10 24.97 4.26
N THR A 228 -52.05 24.84 5.58
CA THR A 228 -53.16 25.26 6.47
C THR A 228 -53.40 26.77 6.40
N PHE A 229 -52.35 27.59 6.35
CA PHE A 229 -52.49 29.04 6.21
C PHE A 229 -53.13 29.44 4.87
N VAL A 230 -52.76 28.78 3.76
CA VAL A 230 -53.37 29.00 2.43
C VAL A 230 -54.85 28.59 2.42
N VAL A 231 -55.20 27.45 3.02
CA VAL A 231 -56.61 27.00 3.10
C VAL A 231 -57.46 27.97 3.93
N LEU A 232 -56.94 28.43 5.08
CA LEU A 232 -57.63 29.40 5.92
C LEU A 232 -57.85 30.73 5.17
N SER A 233 -56.80 31.26 4.54
CA SER A 233 -56.90 32.53 3.79
C SER A 233 -57.85 32.44 2.59
N LEU A 234 -57.90 31.31 1.88
CA LEU A 234 -58.89 31.07 0.82
C LEU A 234 -60.33 30.98 1.36
N ASN A 235 -60.54 30.36 2.53
CA ASN A 235 -61.87 30.23 3.13
C ASN A 235 -62.41 31.57 3.65
N PHE A 236 -61.54 32.39 4.24
CA PHE A 236 -61.90 33.77 4.65
C PHE A 236 -62.27 34.67 3.47
N HIS A 237 -61.70 34.43 2.28
CA HIS A 237 -62.08 35.17 1.07
C HIS A 237 -63.45 34.75 0.52
N LYS A 238 -63.82 33.47 0.65
CA LYS A 238 -65.14 32.98 0.23
C LYS A 238 -66.28 33.49 1.11
N ASN A 239 -66.08 33.60 2.42
CA ASN A 239 -67.11 34.06 3.36
C ASN A 239 -67.34 35.58 3.37
N LYS A 240 -66.56 36.38 2.63
CA LYS A 240 -66.75 37.83 2.49
C LYS A 240 -67.50 38.24 1.21
N ARG A 241 -67.90 37.29 0.36
CA ARG A 241 -68.81 37.51 -0.78
C ARG A 241 -70.18 36.95 -0.46
#